data_AF-A0A7S2MQS3-F1
#
_entry.id   AF-A0A7S2MQS3-F1
#
_cell.length_a   1.000
_cell.length_b   1.000
_cell.length_c   1.000
_cell.angle_alpha   90.00
_cell.angle_beta   90.00
_cell.angle_gamma   90.00
#
_symmetry.space_group_name_H-M   'P 1'
#
loop_
_entity.id
_entity.type
_entity.pdbx_description
1 polymer ?
#
loop_
_entity_poly.entity_id
_entity_poly.type
_entity_poly.pdbx_seq_one_letter_code
_entity_poly.pdbx_strand_id
1 'polypeptide(L)'
;LCSAGIRAKVDDRRNYTAGWKYNYWEMKGVPIRVEVGPRDIERSGCILAVRHSGEKKDCKQEDLVSTVSLDLDRIHDSMLRKAQTERDAGITMVTEWSQVMPALDAGKLVLAPWCESEESEDAIRKATKGAAEESL
;
A
#
# COMPACT_ATOMS: atom_id res chain seq x y z
N LEU A 1 -7.07 -15.63 18.04
CA LEU A 1 -6.13 -15.12 17.01
C LEU A 1 -4.80 -15.86 17.05
N CYS A 2 -3.98 -15.73 18.10
CA CYS A 2 -2.67 -16.40 18.14
C CYS A 2 -2.73 -17.92 18.00
N SER A 3 -3.71 -18.59 18.61
CA SER A 3 -3.92 -20.04 18.46
C SER A 3 -4.25 -20.48 17.03
N ALA A 4 -4.69 -19.53 16.18
CA ALA A 4 -4.95 -19.75 14.75
C ALA A 4 -3.77 -19.31 13.86
N GLY A 5 -2.58 -19.06 14.44
CA GLY A 5 -1.38 -18.64 13.70
C GLY A 5 -1.33 -17.15 13.34
N ILE A 6 -2.35 -16.36 13.71
CA ILE A 6 -2.39 -14.92 13.43
C ILE A 6 -1.57 -14.17 14.48
N ARG A 7 -0.53 -13.46 14.03
CA ARG A 7 0.29 -12.60 14.91
C ARG A 7 -0.56 -11.45 15.43
N ALA A 8 -0.77 -11.40 16.74
CA ALA A 8 -1.54 -10.36 17.40
C ALA A 8 -0.85 -9.89 18.69
N LYS A 9 -1.09 -8.63 19.07
CA LYS A 9 -0.60 -8.04 20.31
C LYS A 9 -1.69 -7.17 20.93
N VAL A 10 -1.91 -7.32 22.23
CA VAL A 10 -2.79 -6.46 23.01
C VAL A 10 -1.98 -5.26 23.50
N ASP A 11 -2.55 -4.06 23.39
CA ASP A 11 -1.98 -2.83 23.94
C ASP A 11 -2.79 -2.35 25.16
N ASP A 12 -2.39 -2.84 26.32
CA ASP A 12 -3.02 -2.62 27.62
C ASP A 12 -2.40 -1.45 28.43
N ARG A 13 -1.46 -0.71 27.83
CA ARG A 13 -0.78 0.42 28.47
C ARG A 13 -1.79 1.46 28.98
N ARG A 14 -1.83 1.68 30.30
CA ARG A 14 -2.83 2.57 30.92
C ARG A 14 -2.50 4.06 30.83
N ASN A 15 -1.24 4.40 30.59
CA ASN A 15 -0.74 5.76 30.52
C ASN A 15 -1.02 6.46 29.16
N TYR A 16 -1.61 5.75 28.19
CA TYR A 16 -1.94 6.29 26.87
C TYR A 16 -3.44 6.19 26.58
N THR A 17 -3.98 7.25 25.99
CA THR A 17 -5.36 7.27 25.51
C THR A 17 -5.56 6.31 24.33
N ALA A 18 -6.79 5.87 24.09
CA ALA A 18 -7.12 5.01 22.95
C ALA A 18 -6.71 5.66 21.61
N GLY A 19 -7.01 6.94 21.42
CA GLY A 19 -6.63 7.69 20.22
C GLY A 19 -5.12 7.73 19.98
N TRP A 20 -4.32 7.89 21.04
CA TRP A 20 -2.85 7.82 20.93
C TRP A 20 -2.39 6.44 20.48
N LYS A 21 -2.97 5.37 21.05
CA LYS A 21 -2.66 3.99 20.63
C LYS A 21 -3.03 3.72 19.18
N TYR A 22 -4.16 4.27 18.71
CA TYR A 22 -4.61 4.10 17.32
C TYR A 22 -3.56 4.66 16.37
N ASN A 23 -3.16 5.91 16.57
CA ASN A 23 -2.13 6.55 15.75
C ASN A 23 -0.79 5.80 15.83
N TYR A 24 -0.37 5.39 17.03
CA TYR A 24 0.89 4.64 17.21
C TYR A 24 0.96 3.37 16.36
N TRP A 25 -0.11 2.56 16.35
CA TRP A 25 -0.15 1.32 15.59
C TRP A 25 -0.43 1.53 14.10
N GLU A 26 -1.13 2.60 13.74
CA GLU A 26 -1.31 3.00 12.34
C GLU A 26 0.01 3.45 11.69
N MET A 27 0.84 4.18 12.43
CA MET A 27 2.19 4.57 11.99
C MET A 27 3.13 3.37 11.84
N LYS A 28 2.92 2.33 12.67
CA LYS A 28 3.65 1.05 12.53
C LYS A 28 3.15 0.17 11.39
N GLY A 29 2.08 0.55 10.70
CA GLY A 29 1.53 -0.21 9.58
C GLY A 29 0.86 -1.52 9.98
N VAL A 30 0.34 -1.64 11.20
CA VAL A 30 -0.45 -2.82 11.59
C VAL A 30 -1.71 -2.87 10.73
N PRO A 31 -1.99 -3.97 10.01
CA PRO A 31 -3.03 -3.99 8.97
C PRO A 31 -4.46 -3.90 9.53
N ILE A 32 -4.70 -4.51 10.69
CA ILE A 32 -6.01 -4.55 11.36
C ILE A 32 -5.82 -4.20 12.83
N ARG A 33 -6.65 -3.28 13.33
CA ARG A 33 -6.80 -3.00 14.76
C ARG A 33 -8.15 -3.54 15.24
N VAL A 34 -8.13 -4.26 16.35
CA VAL A 34 -9.34 -4.72 17.04
C VAL A 34 -9.60 -3.77 18.21
N GLU A 35 -10.71 -3.06 18.16
CA GLU A 35 -11.19 -2.16 19.21
C GLU A 35 -12.23 -2.90 20.06
N VAL A 36 -12.07 -2.87 21.38
CA VAL A 36 -12.98 -3.54 22.33
C VAL A 36 -13.34 -2.53 23.42
N GLY A 37 -14.55 -1.98 23.35
CA GLY A 37 -15.13 -1.10 24.36
C GLY A 37 -16.13 -1.81 25.27
N PRO A 38 -16.62 -1.15 26.34
CA PRO A 38 -17.61 -1.71 27.25
C PRO A 38 -18.90 -2.17 26.54
N ARG A 39 -19.38 -1.37 25.57
CA ARG A 39 -20.57 -1.69 24.75
C ARG A 39 -20.38 -2.91 23.86
N ASP A 40 -19.16 -3.12 23.38
CA ASP A 40 -18.85 -4.25 22.50
C ASP A 40 -18.80 -5.55 23.32
N ILE A 41 -18.27 -5.48 24.55
CA ILE A 41 -18.28 -6.59 25.50
C ILE A 41 -19.72 -7.00 25.84
N GLU A 42 -20.61 -6.05 26.13
CA GLU A 42 -22.03 -6.31 26.40
C GLU A 42 -22.72 -7.04 25.22
N ARG A 43 -22.26 -6.81 24.00
CA ARG A 43 -22.79 -7.41 22.77
C ARG A 43 -21.96 -8.61 22.28
N SER A 44 -20.98 -9.06 23.05
CA SER A 44 -20.05 -10.14 22.66
C SER A 44 -19.40 -9.89 21.28
N GLY A 45 -18.97 -8.66 21.04
CA GLY A 45 -18.40 -8.20 19.77
C GLY A 45 -17.17 -7.32 19.95
N CYS A 46 -16.71 -6.80 18.81
CA CYS A 46 -15.59 -5.87 18.69
C CYS A 46 -15.70 -5.10 17.36
N ILE A 47 -14.92 -4.04 17.23
CA ILE A 47 -14.81 -3.30 15.97
C ILE A 47 -13.45 -3.62 15.33
N LEU A 48 -13.48 -4.00 14.06
CA LEU A 48 -12.30 -4.18 13.23
C LEU A 48 -12.07 -2.91 12.41
N ALA A 49 -10.92 -2.27 12.60
CA ALA A 49 -10.50 -1.11 11.84
C ALA A 49 -9.35 -1.49 10.89
N VAL A 50 -9.57 -1.30 9.58
CA VAL A 50 -8.60 -1.64 8.52
C VAL A 50 -7.71 -0.44 8.23
N ARG A 51 -6.38 -0.65 8.27
CA ARG A 51 -5.40 0.45 8.18
C ARG A 51 -5.40 1.17 6.82
N HIS A 52 -5.42 0.43 5.72
CA HIS A 52 -5.18 1.02 4.39
C HIS A 52 -6.39 1.78 3.86
N SER A 53 -7.62 1.32 4.17
CA SER A 53 -8.88 1.95 3.76
C SER A 53 -9.49 2.87 4.81
N GLY A 54 -9.16 2.68 6.10
CA GLY A 54 -9.80 3.38 7.20
C GLY A 54 -11.20 2.84 7.55
N GLU A 55 -11.65 1.79 6.86
CA GLU A 55 -12.96 1.18 7.08
C GLU A 55 -13.05 0.55 8.48
N LYS A 56 -14.22 0.71 9.10
CA LYS A 56 -14.56 0.07 10.37
C LYS A 56 -15.75 -0.83 10.18
N LYS A 57 -15.72 -2.01 10.79
CA LYS A 57 -16.86 -2.93 10.81
C LYS A 57 -17.01 -3.60 12.17
N ASP A 58 -18.26 -3.83 12.56
CA ASP A 58 -18.58 -4.65 13.71
C ASP A 58 -18.31 -6.12 13.39
N CYS A 59 -17.75 -6.84 14.36
CA CYS A 59 -17.45 -8.26 14.27
C CYS A 59 -17.80 -8.93 15.59
N LYS A 60 -18.57 -10.02 15.52
CA LYS A 60 -18.85 -10.82 16.71
C LYS A 60 -17.59 -11.56 17.14
N GLN A 61 -17.48 -11.83 18.43
CA GLN A 61 -16.34 -12.55 18.99
C GLN A 61 -16.21 -13.98 18.41
N GLU A 62 -17.34 -14.64 18.14
CA GLU A 62 -17.39 -15.98 17.53
C GLU A 62 -16.78 -16.02 16.12
N ASP A 63 -16.99 -14.97 15.34
CA ASP A 63 -16.55 -14.86 13.95
C ASP A 63 -15.17 -14.19 13.80
N LEU A 64 -14.54 -13.80 14.91
CA LEU A 64 -13.34 -12.96 14.89
C LEU A 64 -12.18 -13.58 14.11
N VAL A 65 -11.92 -14.87 14.33
CA VAL A 65 -10.77 -15.55 13.70
C VAL A 65 -10.98 -15.70 12.19
N SER A 66 -12.16 -16.15 11.75
CA SER A 66 -12.49 -16.31 10.34
C SER A 66 -12.51 -14.96 9.63
N THR A 67 -13.13 -13.95 10.24
CA THR A 67 -13.23 -12.60 9.69
C THR A 67 -11.86 -11.95 9.53
N VAL A 68 -11.01 -11.99 10.56
CA VAL A 68 -9.65 -11.40 10.49
C VAL A 68 -8.79 -12.11 9.46
N SER A 69 -8.90 -13.44 9.34
CA SER A 69 -8.13 -14.19 8.33
C SER A 69 -8.50 -13.75 6.91
N LEU A 70 -9.81 -13.72 6.60
CA LEU A 70 -10.32 -13.26 5.31
C LEU A 70 -9.95 -11.81 5.01
N ASP A 71 -9.99 -10.94 6.02
CA ASP A 71 -9.60 -9.54 5.85
C ASP A 71 -8.12 -9.39 5.54
N LEU A 72 -7.24 -10.17 6.16
CA LEU A 72 -5.80 -10.12 5.86
C LEU A 72 -5.51 -10.50 4.41
N ASP A 73 -6.16 -11.54 3.90
CA ASP A 73 -6.05 -11.93 2.48
C ASP A 73 -6.59 -10.84 1.56
N ARG A 74 -7.77 -10.29 1.88
CA ARG A 74 -8.37 -9.19 1.11
C ARG A 74 -7.51 -7.93 1.11
N ILE A 75 -6.89 -7.59 2.23
CA ILE A 75 -5.97 -6.44 2.36
C ILE A 75 -4.73 -6.67 1.49
N HIS A 76 -4.15 -7.87 1.53
CA HIS A 76 -3.00 -8.21 0.69
C HIS A 76 -3.34 -8.00 -0.79
N ASP A 77 -4.44 -8.60 -1.24
CA ASP A 77 -4.85 -8.55 -2.63
C ASP A 77 -5.24 -7.13 -3.08
N SER A 78 -5.94 -6.36 -2.24
CA SER A 78 -6.35 -5.00 -2.58
C SER A 78 -5.15 -4.08 -2.75
N MET A 79 -4.17 -4.17 -1.84
CA MET A 79 -2.95 -3.37 -1.90
C MET A 79 -2.08 -3.75 -3.10
N LEU A 80 -1.94 -5.04 -3.38
CA LEU A 80 -1.20 -5.52 -4.55
C LEU A 80 -1.84 -5.03 -5.86
N ARG A 81 -3.15 -5.20 -6.01
CA ARG A 81 -3.88 -4.74 -7.21
C ARG A 81 -3.75 -3.23 -7.42
N LYS A 82 -3.87 -2.44 -6.34
CA LYS A 82 -3.69 -0.99 -6.39
C LYS A 82 -2.27 -0.63 -6.87
N ALA A 83 -1.24 -1.23 -6.28
CA ALA A 83 0.14 -0.98 -6.66
C ALA A 83 0.45 -1.40 -8.11
N GLN A 84 -0.11 -2.51 -8.58
CA GLN A 84 0.01 -2.95 -9.97
C GLN A 84 -0.63 -1.94 -10.93
N THR A 85 -1.83 -1.46 -10.62
CA THR A 85 -2.53 -0.47 -11.44
C THR A 85 -1.76 0.85 -11.51
N GLU A 86 -1.23 1.33 -10.38
CA GLU A 86 -0.41 2.55 -10.33
C GLU A 86 0.91 2.39 -11.12
N ARG A 87 1.58 1.24 -10.99
CA ARG A 87 2.77 0.91 -11.78
C ARG A 87 2.47 0.89 -13.27
N ASP A 88 1.41 0.19 -13.69
CA ASP A 88 1.08 0.00 -15.09
C ASP A 88 0.64 1.33 -15.74
N ALA A 89 -0.10 2.18 -15.00
CA ALA A 89 -0.42 3.55 -15.43
C ALA A 89 0.82 4.46 -15.51
N GLY A 90 1.84 4.16 -14.71
CA GLY A 90 3.15 4.79 -14.72
C GLY A 90 4.06 4.34 -15.87
N ILE A 91 3.67 3.37 -16.69
CA ILE A 91 4.43 2.93 -17.87
C ILE A 91 3.75 3.49 -19.13
N THR A 92 4.54 4.09 -20.02
CA THR A 92 4.06 4.57 -21.33
C THR A 92 4.86 3.91 -22.44
N MET A 93 4.14 3.27 -23.36
CA MET A 93 4.74 2.70 -24.55
C MET A 93 4.98 3.80 -25.58
N VAL A 94 6.21 3.92 -26.06
CA VAL A 94 6.60 4.88 -27.10
C VAL A 94 7.25 4.15 -28.26
N THR A 95 7.04 4.66 -29.47
CA THR A 95 7.65 4.13 -30.69
C THR A 95 8.56 5.14 -31.38
N GLU A 96 8.51 6.40 -30.93
CA GLU A 96 9.28 7.50 -31.50
C GLU A 96 10.09 8.22 -30.43
N TRP A 97 11.28 8.68 -30.80
CA TRP A 97 12.18 9.41 -29.89
C TRP A 97 11.56 10.70 -29.33
N SER A 98 10.74 11.39 -30.13
CA SER A 98 10.04 12.63 -29.76
C SER A 98 9.11 12.46 -28.54
N GLN A 99 8.66 11.24 -28.25
CA GLN A 99 7.74 10.92 -27.16
C GLN A 99 8.46 10.58 -25.84
N VAL A 100 9.78 10.34 -25.89
CA VAL A 100 10.58 9.90 -24.73
C VAL A 100 10.66 11.00 -23.67
N MET A 101 11.09 12.20 -24.03
CA MET A 101 11.24 13.30 -23.08
C MET A 101 9.90 13.72 -22.44
N PRO A 102 8.80 13.91 -23.19
CA PRO A 102 7.48 14.18 -22.59
C PRO A 102 7.02 13.13 -21.58
N ALA A 103 7.31 11.84 -21.82
CA ALA A 103 6.94 10.77 -20.90
C ALA A 103 7.79 10.81 -19.61
N LEU A 104 9.09 11.09 -19.72
CA LEU A 104 9.98 11.24 -18.57
C LEU A 104 9.63 12.47 -17.73
N ASP A 105 9.32 13.61 -18.37
CA ASP A 105 8.89 14.84 -17.69
C ASP A 105 7.56 14.65 -16.94
N ALA A 106 6.70 13.76 -17.44
CA ALA A 106 5.47 13.34 -16.76
C ALA A 106 5.70 12.35 -15.60
N GLY A 107 6.97 12.03 -15.27
CA GLY A 107 7.33 11.12 -14.19
C GLY A 107 7.04 9.64 -14.49
N LYS A 108 6.96 9.27 -15.78
CA LYS A 108 6.62 7.91 -16.20
C LYS A 108 7.85 7.11 -16.63
N LEU A 109 7.72 5.79 -16.56
CA LEU A 109 8.63 4.84 -17.19
C LEU A 109 8.29 4.70 -18.68
N VAL A 110 9.33 4.55 -19.50
CA VAL A 110 9.19 4.42 -20.95
C VAL A 110 9.44 2.97 -21.36
N LEU A 111 8.48 2.40 -22.10
CA LEU A 111 8.62 1.11 -22.76
C LEU A 111 8.77 1.36 -24.26
N ALA A 112 9.93 1.00 -24.84
CA ALA A 112 10.23 1.26 -26.23
C ALA A 112 10.84 0.02 -26.92
N PRO A 113 10.61 -0.17 -28.23
CA PRO A 113 11.38 -1.12 -29.01
C PRO A 113 12.84 -0.66 -29.08
N TRP A 114 13.75 -1.51 -28.64
CA TRP A 114 15.17 -1.18 -28.53
C TRP A 114 16.05 -2.25 -29.17
N CYS A 115 17.20 -1.85 -29.72
CA CYS A 115 18.16 -2.75 -30.35
C CYS A 115 19.19 -3.36 -29.36
N GLU A 116 19.09 -3.01 -28.07
CA GLU A 116 19.88 -3.59 -26.96
C GLU A 116 21.41 -3.39 -27.08
N SER A 117 21.88 -2.44 -27.88
CA SER A 117 23.32 -2.15 -28.01
C SER A 117 23.80 -1.12 -26.99
N GLU A 118 24.97 -1.35 -26.40
CA GLU A 118 25.60 -0.43 -25.42
C GLU A 118 25.78 0.99 -25.98
N GLU A 119 26.18 1.11 -27.26
CA GLU A 119 26.35 2.39 -27.94
C GLU A 119 25.05 3.22 -27.95
N SER A 120 23.92 2.56 -28.17
CA SER A 120 22.61 3.20 -28.18
C SER A 120 22.14 3.55 -26.77
N GLU A 121 22.44 2.73 -25.75
CA GLU A 121 22.17 3.06 -24.34
C GLU A 121 22.91 4.34 -23.93
N ASP A 122 24.21 4.42 -24.24
CA ASP A 122 25.04 5.59 -23.93
C ASP A 122 24.54 6.86 -24.63
N ALA A 123 24.11 6.76 -25.89
CA ALA A 123 23.52 7.87 -26.62
C ALA A 123 22.21 8.35 -25.97
N ILE A 124 21.31 7.42 -25.62
CA ILE A 124 20.03 7.71 -24.95
C ILE A 124 20.29 8.38 -23.60
N ARG A 125 21.25 7.86 -22.83
CA ARG A 125 21.64 8.39 -21.51
C ARG A 125 22.18 9.81 -21.60
N LYS A 126 23.01 10.11 -22.61
CA LYS A 126 23.55 11.46 -22.82
C LYS A 126 22.44 12.43 -23.22
N ALA A 127 21.57 12.04 -24.16
CA ALA A 127 20.49 12.88 -24.63
C ALA A 127 19.43 13.18 -23.55
N THR A 128 19.07 12.18 -22.73
CA THR A 128 18.10 12.35 -21.63
C THR A 128 18.67 13.14 -20.45
N LYS A 129 19.98 13.04 -20.17
CA LYS A 129 20.65 13.89 -19.18
C LYS A 129 20.81 15.35 -19.64
N GLY A 130 21.21 15.57 -20.89
CA GLY A 130 21.40 16.92 -21.44
C GLY A 130 20.12 17.74 -21.47
N ALA A 131 18.98 17.12 -21.81
CA ALA A 131 17.68 17.79 -21.82
C ALA A 131 17.16 18.17 -20.41
N ALA A 132 17.60 17.48 -19.36
CA ALA A 132 17.26 17.80 -17.97
C ALA A 132 18.07 19.01 -17.43
N GLU A 133 19.22 19.33 -18.03
CA GLU A 133 20.05 20.49 -17.66
C GLU A 133 19.64 21.78 -18.39
N GLU A 134 19.04 21.69 -19.59
CA GLU A 134 18.53 22.85 -20.35
C GLU A 134 17.12 23.33 -19.91
N SER A 135 16.42 22.56 -19.08
CA SER A 135 15.06 22.85 -18.61
C SER A 135 14.99 23.43 -17.19
N LEU A 136 16.13 23.74 -16.58
CA LEU A 136 16.32 24.48 -15.32
C LEU A 136 16.72 25.94 -15.60
#